data_AF-A0A965CHT9-F1
#
_entry.id   AF-A0A965CHT9-F1
#
_cell.length_a   1.000
_cell.length_b   1.000
_cell.length_c   1.000
_cell.angle_alpha   90.00
_cell.angle_beta   90.00
_cell.angle_gamma   90.00
#
_symmetry.space_group_name_H-M   'P 1'
#
loop_
_entity.id
_entity.type
_entity.pdbx_description
1 polymer ?
#
loop_
_entity_poly.entity_id
_entity_poly.type
_entity_poly.pdbx_seq_one_letter_code
_entity_poly.pdbx_strand_id
1 'polypeptide(L)'
;MVGSKMYTELEGSYYQIDILGAGFIPQIRRLLKNSVRRVVEFEKDYLGQSKVELRQAHIGAKSSQVKTKAEAIANWTKWLENNPSKITDLDVAVADQNLIEAISKQPQIERLTIEARKISDLSPLRNMPNLSYLQLEEVGVDLDFSPLAKMKNLKVLHVHSRKTLRFETMSGLKQLDGLWIGSGIDPGFVGHTIKVENLNFLLPLKQL
;
A
#
# COMPACT_ATOMS: atom_id res chain seq x y z
N MET A 1 -25.85 -27.30 4.32
CA MET A 1 -25.11 -26.26 5.06
C MET A 1 -23.71 -26.18 4.49
N VAL A 2 -23.41 -25.13 3.73
CA VAL A 2 -22.07 -24.94 3.15
C VAL A 2 -21.20 -24.29 4.21
N GLY A 3 -20.33 -25.08 4.85
CA GLY A 3 -19.36 -24.57 5.82
C GLY A 3 -18.37 -23.65 5.12
N SER A 4 -18.25 -22.42 5.61
CA SER A 4 -17.23 -21.47 5.15
C SER A 4 -15.85 -21.96 5.59
N LYS A 5 -14.98 -22.30 4.63
CA LYS A 5 -13.59 -22.67 4.90
C LYS A 5 -12.76 -21.42 5.15
N MET A 6 -11.95 -21.40 6.21
CA MET A 6 -10.97 -20.34 6.44
C MET A 6 -9.57 -20.90 6.56
N TYR A 7 -8.61 -20.14 6.03
CA TYR A 7 -7.18 -20.40 6.15
C TYR A 7 -6.55 -19.33 7.03
N THR A 8 -5.69 -19.74 7.96
CA THR A 8 -4.86 -18.83 8.77
C THR A 8 -3.40 -19.20 8.61
N GLU A 9 -2.53 -18.19 8.58
CA GLU A 9 -1.08 -18.35 8.48
C GLU A 9 -0.47 -18.30 9.89
N LEU A 10 0.18 -19.39 10.28
CA LEU A 10 1.00 -19.52 11.48
C LEU A 10 2.37 -20.04 11.01
N GLU A 11 3.43 -19.30 11.32
CA GLU A 11 4.82 -19.68 10.97
C GLU A 11 5.03 -20.01 9.48
N GLY A 12 4.39 -19.25 8.58
CA GLY A 12 4.52 -19.46 7.13
C GLY A 12 3.76 -20.67 6.58
N SER A 13 2.92 -21.33 7.39
CA SER A 13 2.09 -22.48 7.00
C SER A 13 0.60 -22.12 7.04
N TYR A 14 -0.16 -22.54 6.02
CA TYR A 14 -1.61 -22.37 5.95
C TYR A 14 -2.31 -23.54 6.65
N TYR A 15 -3.02 -23.26 7.74
CA TYR A 15 -3.82 -24.27 8.44
C TYR A 15 -5.29 -24.19 7.98
N GLN A 16 -5.87 -25.32 7.59
CA GLN A 16 -7.31 -25.47 7.36
C GLN A 16 -7.99 -25.58 8.72
N ILE A 17 -8.83 -24.60 9.06
CA ILE A 17 -9.69 -24.69 10.24
C ILE A 17 -11.13 -24.86 9.75
N ASP A 18 -11.66 -26.07 9.93
CA ASP A 18 -13.09 -26.31 9.76
C ASP A 18 -13.81 -25.77 11.00
N ILE A 19 -14.53 -24.65 10.85
CA ILE A 19 -15.33 -24.09 11.94
C ILE A 19 -16.61 -24.91 12.05
N LEU A 20 -16.53 -26.02 12.80
CA LEU A 20 -17.69 -26.71 13.32
C LEU A 20 -18.09 -26.05 14.65
N GLY A 21 -19.13 -25.20 14.61
CA GLY A 21 -19.89 -24.81 15.80
C GLY A 21 -19.64 -23.41 16.36
N ALA A 22 -20.73 -22.82 16.87
CA ALA A 22 -20.87 -21.43 17.33
C ALA A 22 -20.15 -21.10 18.67
N GLY A 23 -18.97 -21.67 18.94
CA GLY A 23 -18.36 -21.67 20.28
C GLY A 23 -17.18 -20.71 20.54
N PHE A 24 -16.52 -20.15 19.51
CA PHE A 24 -15.29 -19.36 19.70
C PHE A 24 -15.37 -17.98 19.03
N ILE A 25 -16.14 -17.05 19.61
CA ILE A 25 -16.66 -15.91 18.82
C ILE A 25 -15.96 -14.55 19.06
N PRO A 26 -15.52 -14.13 20.26
CA PRO A 26 -14.94 -12.78 20.41
C PRO A 26 -13.41 -12.71 20.28
N GLN A 27 -12.68 -13.64 20.90
CA GLN A 27 -11.21 -13.57 21.01
C GLN A 27 -10.53 -13.87 19.67
N ILE A 28 -11.01 -14.88 18.93
CA ILE A 28 -10.53 -15.20 17.58
C ILE A 28 -10.84 -14.04 16.61
N ARG A 29 -12.04 -13.44 16.67
CA ARG A 29 -12.35 -12.24 15.88
C ARG A 29 -11.42 -11.07 16.20
N ARG A 30 -11.01 -10.90 17.47
CA ARG A 30 -10.04 -9.87 17.88
C ARG A 30 -8.65 -10.16 17.31
N LEU A 31 -8.20 -11.42 17.36
CA LEU A 31 -6.91 -11.83 16.78
C LEU A 31 -6.89 -11.63 15.26
N LEU A 32 -7.98 -12.00 14.57
CA LEU A 32 -8.13 -11.81 13.13
C LEU A 32 -8.15 -10.33 12.71
N LYS A 33 -8.68 -9.43 13.54
CA LYS A 33 -8.68 -7.97 13.24
C LYS A 33 -7.28 -7.37 13.20
N ASN A 34 -6.36 -7.92 13.99
CA ASN A 34 -5.00 -7.42 14.15
C ASN A 34 -3.98 -8.14 13.24
N SER A 35 -4.36 -9.28 12.64
CA SER A 35 -3.52 -9.99 11.67
C SER A 35 -3.55 -9.29 10.31
N VAL A 36 -2.38 -9.23 9.65
CA VAL A 36 -2.30 -8.88 8.23
C VAL A 36 -3.07 -9.91 7.42
N ARG A 37 -3.94 -9.46 6.52
CA ARG A 37 -4.70 -10.34 5.65
C ARG A 37 -4.36 -10.09 4.19
N ARG A 38 -3.93 -11.14 3.51
CA ARG A 38 -3.87 -11.16 2.04
C ARG A 38 -5.28 -11.20 1.47
N VAL A 39 -5.60 -10.24 0.60
CA VAL A 39 -6.89 -10.11 -0.07
C VAL A 39 -6.68 -10.20 -1.58
N VAL A 40 -7.33 -11.19 -2.19
CA VAL A 40 -7.43 -11.34 -3.64
C VAL A 40 -8.80 -10.85 -4.09
N GLU A 41 -9.85 -11.21 -3.33
CA GLU A 41 -11.23 -10.78 -3.57
C GLU A 41 -11.82 -10.26 -2.26
N PHE A 42 -12.17 -8.97 -2.20
CA PHE A 42 -12.67 -8.35 -0.97
C PHE A 42 -13.90 -9.07 -0.39
N GLU A 43 -14.84 -9.48 -1.23
CA GLU A 43 -16.07 -10.15 -0.80
C GLU A 43 -15.82 -11.51 -0.09
N LYS A 44 -14.66 -12.13 -0.33
CA LYS A 44 -14.29 -13.44 0.25
C LYS A 44 -13.25 -13.30 1.35
N ASP A 45 -12.27 -12.45 1.14
CA ASP A 45 -11.04 -12.44 1.94
C ASP A 45 -11.05 -11.35 3.01
N TYR A 46 -11.78 -10.26 2.79
CA TYR A 46 -11.82 -9.13 3.72
C TYR A 46 -12.90 -9.32 4.78
N LEU A 47 -12.47 -9.46 6.03
CA LEU A 47 -13.33 -9.71 7.20
C LEU A 47 -13.29 -8.54 8.20
N GLY A 48 -12.88 -7.36 7.75
CA GLY A 48 -12.80 -6.15 8.58
C GLY A 48 -11.47 -5.96 9.30
N GLN A 49 -10.37 -6.50 8.77
CA GLN A 49 -9.02 -6.29 9.27
C GLN A 49 -8.57 -4.83 9.06
N SER A 50 -7.68 -4.35 9.92
CA SER A 50 -7.06 -3.03 9.76
C SER A 50 -5.81 -3.05 8.88
N LYS A 51 -5.17 -4.22 8.72
CA LYS A 51 -3.98 -4.40 7.87
C LYS A 51 -4.29 -5.35 6.72
N VAL A 52 -4.12 -4.88 5.49
CA VAL A 52 -4.47 -5.64 4.28
C VAL A 52 -3.35 -5.57 3.26
N GLU A 53 -3.03 -6.73 2.70
CA GLU A 53 -2.16 -6.86 1.53
C GLU A 53 -3.00 -7.24 0.31
N LEU A 54 -3.07 -6.36 -0.68
CA LEU A 54 -3.64 -6.68 -1.99
C LEU A 54 -2.56 -7.39 -2.82
N ARG A 55 -2.79 -8.67 -3.09
CA ARG A 55 -1.90 -9.54 -3.86
C ARG A 55 -2.73 -10.29 -4.89
N GLN A 56 -2.18 -10.43 -6.10
CA GLN A 56 -2.74 -11.38 -7.05
C GLN A 56 -2.51 -12.82 -6.52
N ALA A 57 -3.46 -13.73 -6.75
CA ALA A 57 -3.25 -15.15 -6.46
C ALA A 57 -2.05 -15.70 -7.25
N HIS A 58 -1.15 -16.43 -6.60
CA HIS A 58 -0.03 -17.10 -7.26
C HIS A 58 -0.49 -18.34 -8.05
N ILE A 59 0.25 -18.60 -9.14
CA ILE A 59 0.04 -19.65 -10.14
C ILE A 59 -0.03 -21.04 -9.49
N GLY A 60 -1.11 -21.77 -9.78
CA GLY A 60 -1.39 -23.12 -9.25
C GLY A 60 -2.87 -23.52 -9.38
N ALA A 61 -3.76 -22.55 -9.59
CA ALA A 61 -5.16 -22.82 -9.92
C ALA A 61 -5.27 -23.29 -11.38
N LYS A 62 -5.97 -24.42 -11.59
CA LYS A 62 -6.32 -24.96 -12.91
C LYS A 62 -6.84 -23.83 -13.82
N SER A 63 -6.37 -23.82 -15.07
CA SER A 63 -6.34 -22.73 -16.04
C SER A 63 -7.67 -22.07 -16.45
N SER A 64 -8.79 -22.34 -15.78
CA SER A 64 -10.11 -21.79 -16.11
C SER A 64 -10.66 -20.76 -15.11
N GLN A 65 -9.96 -20.47 -14.00
CA GLN A 65 -10.38 -19.45 -13.01
C GLN A 65 -9.30 -18.43 -12.64
N VAL A 66 -8.20 -18.35 -13.40
CA VAL A 66 -7.11 -17.40 -13.12
C VAL A 66 -7.58 -15.99 -13.46
N LYS A 67 -7.85 -15.16 -12.45
CA LYS A 67 -8.06 -13.73 -12.64
C LYS A 67 -6.76 -13.08 -13.07
N THR A 68 -6.81 -12.34 -14.18
CA THR A 68 -5.72 -11.51 -14.67
C THR A 68 -5.38 -10.40 -13.67
N LYS A 69 -4.17 -9.83 -13.80
CA LYS A 69 -3.73 -8.68 -12.99
C LYS A 69 -4.71 -7.51 -13.10
N ALA A 70 -5.22 -7.27 -14.30
CA ALA A 70 -6.17 -6.20 -14.59
C ALA A 70 -7.54 -6.45 -13.94
N GLU A 71 -8.05 -7.68 -13.97
CA GLU A 71 -9.31 -8.03 -13.31
C GLU A 71 -9.22 -7.91 -11.79
N ALA A 72 -8.08 -8.31 -11.19
CA ALA A 72 -7.84 -8.14 -9.77
C ALA A 72 -7.88 -6.65 -9.39
N ILE A 73 -7.13 -5.81 -10.11
CA ILE A 73 -7.13 -4.36 -9.90
C ILE A 73 -8.54 -3.78 -10.07
N ALA A 74 -9.24 -4.11 -11.16
CA ALA A 74 -10.61 -3.62 -11.40
C ALA A 74 -11.58 -4.01 -10.27
N ASN A 75 -11.45 -5.22 -9.72
CA ASN A 75 -12.23 -5.66 -8.56
C ASN A 75 -11.89 -4.85 -7.30
N TRP A 76 -10.60 -4.66 -7.00
CA TRP A 76 -10.15 -3.88 -5.85
C TRP A 76 -10.58 -2.42 -5.95
N THR A 77 -10.41 -1.81 -7.12
CA THR A 77 -10.85 -0.45 -7.43
C THR A 77 -12.34 -0.34 -7.16
N LYS A 78 -13.17 -1.14 -7.82
CA LYS A 78 -14.63 -1.09 -7.67
C LYS A 78 -15.06 -1.26 -6.21
N TRP A 79 -14.41 -2.16 -5.46
CA TRP A 79 -14.77 -2.40 -4.07
C TRP A 79 -14.40 -1.20 -3.19
N LEU A 80 -13.16 -0.72 -3.25
CA LEU A 80 -12.68 0.40 -2.44
C LEU A 80 -13.38 1.72 -2.76
N GLU A 81 -13.88 1.91 -3.98
CA GLU A 81 -14.67 3.10 -4.32
C GLU A 81 -16.03 3.14 -3.64
N ASN A 82 -16.66 1.97 -3.43
CA ASN A 82 -18.07 1.87 -3.06
C ASN A 82 -18.29 1.38 -1.62
N ASN A 83 -17.24 0.88 -0.95
CA ASN A 83 -17.38 0.25 0.35
C ASN A 83 -16.43 0.89 1.38
N PRO A 84 -16.94 1.39 2.52
CA PRO A 84 -16.07 1.80 3.61
C PRO A 84 -15.34 0.59 4.18
N SER A 85 -14.09 0.77 4.57
CA SER A 85 -13.30 -0.27 5.21
C SER A 85 -12.75 0.17 6.57
N LYS A 86 -12.17 -0.77 7.32
CA LYS A 86 -11.43 -0.50 8.55
C LYS A 86 -9.92 -0.48 8.31
N ILE A 87 -9.50 -0.50 7.05
CA ILE A 87 -8.10 -0.63 6.66
C ILE A 87 -7.39 0.68 6.98
N THR A 88 -6.44 0.61 7.89
CA THR A 88 -5.54 1.71 8.23
C THR A 88 -4.14 1.51 7.64
N ASP A 89 -3.76 0.25 7.36
CA ASP A 89 -2.48 -0.13 6.76
C ASP A 89 -2.74 -0.96 5.51
N LEU A 90 -2.46 -0.38 4.34
CA LEU A 90 -2.74 -0.97 3.04
C LEU A 90 -1.45 -1.12 2.24
N ASP A 91 -1.13 -2.36 1.89
CA ASP A 91 -0.04 -2.68 0.99
C ASP A 91 -0.62 -3.25 -0.31
N VAL A 92 -0.26 -2.63 -1.44
CA VAL A 92 -0.76 -2.95 -2.76
C VAL A 92 0.41 -3.32 -3.66
N ALA A 93 0.53 -4.61 -3.97
CA ALA A 93 1.62 -5.11 -4.82
C ALA A 93 1.50 -4.63 -6.26
N VAL A 94 0.32 -4.16 -6.69
CA VAL A 94 0.11 -3.63 -8.04
C VAL A 94 -1.00 -2.60 -8.02
N ALA A 95 -0.69 -1.38 -8.43
CA ALA A 95 -1.71 -0.35 -8.63
C ALA A 95 -1.62 0.31 -10.01
N ASP A 96 -2.75 0.85 -10.42
CA ASP A 96 -2.88 1.80 -11.52
C ASP A 96 -3.53 3.11 -11.02
N GLN A 97 -3.73 4.05 -11.93
CA GLN A 97 -4.30 5.36 -11.61
C GLN A 97 -5.72 5.27 -11.03
N ASN A 98 -6.53 4.32 -11.49
CA ASN A 98 -7.89 4.16 -10.99
C ASN A 98 -7.89 3.60 -9.56
N LEU A 99 -6.98 2.68 -9.26
CA LEU A 99 -6.89 2.11 -7.92
C LEU A 99 -6.41 3.15 -6.89
N ILE A 100 -5.46 4.02 -7.23
CA ILE A 100 -5.04 5.10 -6.31
C ILE A 100 -6.16 6.12 -6.08
N GLU A 101 -6.98 6.41 -7.10
CA GLU A 101 -8.20 7.22 -6.94
C GLU A 101 -9.20 6.54 -6.00
N ALA A 102 -9.42 5.23 -6.13
CA ALA A 102 -10.28 4.48 -5.22
C ALA A 102 -9.74 4.47 -3.78
N ILE A 103 -8.44 4.27 -3.60
CA ILE A 103 -7.77 4.30 -2.29
C ILE A 103 -7.92 5.68 -1.65
N SER A 104 -7.85 6.77 -2.41
CA SER A 104 -8.02 8.12 -1.87
C SER A 104 -9.38 8.39 -1.23
N LYS A 105 -10.40 7.59 -1.59
CA LYS A 105 -11.76 7.64 -1.01
C LYS A 105 -11.86 6.92 0.34
N GLN A 106 -10.77 6.35 0.85
CA GLN A 106 -10.69 5.64 2.13
C GLN A 106 -9.96 6.50 3.17
N PRO A 107 -10.64 7.47 3.82
CA PRO A 107 -10.00 8.50 4.64
C PRO A 107 -9.32 7.97 5.90
N GLN A 108 -9.64 6.75 6.34
CA GLN A 108 -9.07 6.10 7.52
C GLN A 108 -7.68 5.48 7.27
N ILE A 109 -7.20 5.43 6.02
CA ILE A 109 -5.86 4.88 5.73
C ILE A 109 -4.78 5.81 6.31
N GLU A 110 -3.88 5.21 7.09
CA GLU A 110 -2.76 5.87 7.77
C GLU A 110 -1.41 5.51 7.14
N ARG A 111 -1.30 4.28 6.62
CA ARG A 111 -0.09 3.74 5.99
C ARG A 111 -0.44 3.13 4.64
N LEU A 112 0.29 3.53 3.61
CA LEU A 112 0.05 3.10 2.23
C LEU A 112 1.38 2.72 1.58
N THR A 113 1.48 1.46 1.16
CA THR A 113 2.59 0.96 0.34
C THR A 113 2.03 0.57 -1.03
N ILE A 114 2.63 1.09 -2.10
CA ILE A 114 2.17 0.84 -3.46
C ILE A 114 3.36 0.52 -4.37
N GLU A 115 3.26 -0.57 -5.13
CA GLU A 115 4.09 -0.77 -6.32
C GLU A 115 3.59 0.14 -7.47
N ALA A 116 4.27 1.26 -7.67
CA ALA A 116 3.86 2.39 -8.50
C ALA A 116 4.42 2.32 -9.93
N ARG A 117 4.39 1.13 -10.55
CA ARG A 117 4.92 0.93 -11.92
C ARG A 117 4.16 1.72 -12.98
N LYS A 118 2.87 1.97 -12.78
CA LYS A 118 1.94 2.59 -13.74
C LYS A 118 1.19 3.80 -13.19
N ILE A 119 1.65 4.36 -12.07
CA ILE A 119 1.07 5.57 -11.49
C ILE A 119 1.86 6.75 -12.01
N SER A 120 1.17 7.78 -12.51
CA SER A 120 1.78 9.01 -13.02
C SER A 120 1.29 10.27 -12.29
N ASP A 121 0.19 10.18 -11.55
CA ASP A 121 -0.38 11.31 -10.82
C ASP A 121 -0.69 10.95 -9.36
N LEU A 122 -0.06 11.70 -8.43
CA LEU A 122 -0.27 11.57 -6.99
C LEU A 122 -1.35 12.50 -6.45
N SER A 123 -1.95 13.35 -7.30
CA SER A 123 -3.02 14.28 -6.91
C SER A 123 -4.19 13.65 -6.16
N PRO A 124 -4.61 12.39 -6.43
CA PRO A 124 -5.66 11.76 -5.64
C PRO A 124 -5.32 11.68 -4.14
N LEU A 125 -4.05 11.49 -3.76
CA LEU A 125 -3.64 11.31 -2.37
C LEU A 125 -3.71 12.61 -1.54
N ARG A 126 -3.71 13.79 -2.18
CA ARG A 126 -3.49 15.10 -1.52
C ARG A 126 -4.43 15.42 -0.36
N ASN A 127 -5.61 14.78 -0.33
CA ASN A 127 -6.67 15.03 0.64
C ASN A 127 -6.87 13.87 1.63
N MET A 128 -6.02 12.84 1.63
CA MET A 128 -6.13 11.74 2.58
C MET A 128 -5.78 12.24 4.00
N PRO A 129 -6.76 12.40 4.89
CA PRO A 129 -6.58 13.19 6.10
C PRO A 129 -5.72 12.48 7.13
N ASN A 130 -5.67 11.14 7.13
CA ASN A 130 -4.93 10.37 8.13
C ASN A 130 -3.62 9.77 7.59
N LEU A 131 -3.32 9.92 6.29
CA LEU A 131 -2.14 9.31 5.70
C LEU A 131 -0.87 9.92 6.29
N SER A 132 -0.11 9.10 7.00
CA SER A 132 1.12 9.48 7.71
C SER A 132 2.38 8.83 7.16
N TYR A 133 2.22 7.68 6.50
CA TYR A 133 3.30 6.93 5.88
C TYR A 133 2.91 6.59 4.44
N LEU A 134 3.74 7.00 3.48
CA LEU A 134 3.61 6.64 2.07
C LEU A 134 4.91 5.99 1.58
N GLN A 135 4.78 4.81 1.01
CA GLN A 135 5.87 4.11 0.34
C GLN A 135 5.49 3.82 -1.11
N LEU A 136 6.30 4.33 -2.04
CA LEU A 136 6.16 4.12 -3.46
C LEU A 136 7.33 3.25 -3.93
N GLU A 137 7.02 2.01 -4.27
CA GLU A 137 7.97 1.06 -4.81
C GLU A 137 7.96 1.07 -6.33
N GLU A 138 9.09 0.75 -6.95
CA GLU A 138 9.15 0.43 -8.38
C GLU A 138 8.62 1.55 -9.30
N VAL A 139 8.78 2.81 -8.88
CA VAL A 139 8.34 3.99 -9.63
C VAL A 139 9.03 3.99 -10.99
N GLY A 140 8.24 3.83 -12.06
CA GLY A 140 8.73 3.66 -13.44
C GLY A 140 8.66 4.91 -14.31
N VAL A 141 8.07 5.99 -13.79
CA VAL A 141 7.83 7.25 -14.49
C VAL A 141 8.31 8.42 -13.65
N ASP A 142 8.46 9.58 -14.27
CA ASP A 142 8.74 10.82 -13.54
C ASP A 142 7.47 11.22 -12.79
N LEU A 143 7.58 11.37 -11.47
CA LEU A 143 6.46 11.74 -10.61
C LEU A 143 6.61 13.18 -10.11
N ASP A 144 5.50 13.92 -10.16
CA ASP A 144 5.37 15.18 -9.45
C ASP A 144 4.92 14.92 -8.00
N PHE A 145 5.77 15.27 -7.05
CA PHE A 145 5.50 15.16 -5.61
C PHE A 145 4.80 16.40 -5.02
N SER A 146 4.61 17.46 -5.81
CA SER A 146 3.95 18.69 -5.37
C SER A 146 2.57 18.48 -4.74
N PRO A 147 1.73 17.50 -5.16
CA PRO A 147 0.44 17.27 -4.52
C PRO A 147 0.54 16.85 -3.05
N LEU A 148 1.67 16.29 -2.63
CA LEU A 148 1.88 15.82 -1.26
C LEU A 148 2.27 16.97 -0.29
N ALA A 149 2.69 18.12 -0.81
CA ALA A 149 3.25 19.23 -0.01
C ALA A 149 2.29 19.81 1.04
N LYS A 150 0.97 19.67 0.84
CA LYS A 150 -0.05 20.17 1.78
C LYS A 150 -0.58 19.10 2.74
N MET A 151 -0.11 17.86 2.64
CA MET A 151 -0.58 16.74 3.46
C MET A 151 0.03 16.82 4.87
N LYS A 152 -0.61 17.60 5.75
CA LYS A 152 -0.09 17.93 7.11
C LYS A 152 0.28 16.71 7.97
N ASN A 153 -0.40 15.59 7.74
CA ASN A 153 -0.19 14.36 8.50
C ASN A 153 0.83 13.41 7.86
N LEU A 154 1.20 13.60 6.60
CA LEU A 154 2.22 12.79 5.94
C LEU A 154 3.58 13.11 6.56
N LYS A 155 4.15 12.17 7.31
CA LYS A 155 5.43 12.34 8.02
C LYS A 155 6.56 11.56 7.39
N VAL A 156 6.25 10.44 6.75
CA VAL A 156 7.24 9.56 6.17
C VAL A 156 6.93 9.32 4.70
N LEU A 157 7.91 9.60 3.85
CA LEU A 157 7.88 9.30 2.42
C LEU A 157 9.06 8.40 2.05
N HIS A 158 8.77 7.22 1.54
CA HIS A 158 9.74 6.30 0.97
C HIS A 158 9.50 6.21 -0.54
N VAL A 159 10.53 6.38 -1.34
CA VAL A 159 10.46 6.24 -2.79
C VAL A 159 11.59 5.36 -3.28
N HIS A 160 11.23 4.21 -3.86
CA HIS A 160 12.14 3.39 -4.64
C HIS A 160 11.79 3.56 -6.12
N SER A 161 12.71 4.15 -6.88
CA SER A 161 12.51 4.41 -8.30
C SER A 161 13.35 3.50 -9.16
N ARG A 162 12.78 3.04 -10.27
CA ARG A 162 13.55 2.42 -11.36
C ARG A 162 14.17 3.46 -12.30
N LYS A 163 14.06 4.75 -12.02
CA LYS A 163 14.65 5.82 -12.82
C LYS A 163 15.34 6.83 -11.91
N THR A 164 16.07 7.75 -12.52
CA THR A 164 16.55 8.94 -11.83
C THR A 164 15.35 9.78 -11.41
N LEU A 165 15.22 10.10 -10.11
CA LEU A 165 14.18 10.99 -9.63
C LEU A 165 14.56 12.46 -9.82
N ARG A 166 13.55 13.27 -10.14
CA ARG A 166 13.63 14.72 -10.22
C ARG A 166 13.16 15.33 -8.90
N PHE A 167 14.10 15.87 -8.12
CA PHE A 167 13.85 16.35 -6.76
C PHE A 167 13.18 17.72 -6.70
N GLU A 168 13.05 18.42 -7.82
CA GLU A 168 12.52 19.79 -7.88
C GLU A 168 11.11 19.88 -7.27
N THR A 169 10.30 18.85 -7.49
CA THR A 169 8.92 18.76 -6.98
C THR A 169 8.82 18.37 -5.51
N MET A 170 9.92 17.92 -4.89
CA MET A 170 9.97 17.53 -3.48
C MET A 170 10.30 18.70 -2.54
N SER A 171 10.73 19.84 -3.07
CA SER A 171 11.12 21.04 -2.29
C SER A 171 9.98 21.59 -1.41
N GLY A 172 8.73 21.29 -1.75
CA GLY A 172 7.54 21.66 -0.98
C GLY A 172 7.23 20.77 0.22
N LEU A 173 7.88 19.60 0.35
CA LEU A 173 7.57 18.56 1.35
C LEU A 173 8.12 18.88 2.76
N LYS A 174 7.88 20.11 3.23
CA LYS A 174 8.44 20.65 4.49
C LYS A 174 7.85 20.03 5.76
N GLN A 175 6.82 19.21 5.62
CA GLN A 175 6.10 18.58 6.71
C GLN A 175 6.61 17.18 7.07
N LEU A 176 7.48 16.60 6.23
CA LEU A 176 8.05 15.27 6.42
C LEU A 176 9.05 15.28 7.58
N ASP A 177 8.96 14.27 8.43
CA ASP A 177 9.96 13.97 9.46
C ASP A 177 11.01 12.98 8.92
N GLY A 178 10.69 12.24 7.85
CA GLY A 178 11.64 11.35 7.19
C GLY A 178 11.38 11.17 5.69
N LEU A 179 12.48 11.16 4.92
CA LEU A 179 12.50 10.98 3.48
C LEU A 179 13.57 9.94 3.10
N TRP A 180 13.15 8.86 2.46
CA TRP A 180 14.04 7.80 1.97
C TRP A 180 13.90 7.65 0.48
N ILE A 181 15.02 7.67 -0.24
CA ILE A 181 15.04 7.61 -1.70
C ILE A 181 16.07 6.59 -2.15
N GLY A 182 15.63 5.61 -2.95
CA GLY A 182 16.48 4.62 -3.60
C GLY A 182 16.27 4.59 -5.10
N SER A 183 17.31 4.24 -5.87
CA SER A 183 17.24 4.02 -7.32
C SER A 183 17.71 2.61 -7.67
N GLY A 184 16.97 1.92 -8.55
CA GLY A 184 17.13 0.50 -8.87
C GLY A 184 17.92 0.16 -10.14
N ILE A 185 18.74 1.06 -10.68
CA ILE A 185 19.60 0.75 -11.84
C ILE A 185 21.08 0.98 -11.51
N ASP A 186 21.70 0.06 -10.77
CA ASP A 186 23.08 -0.40 -11.02
C ASP A 186 23.38 -1.67 -10.19
N PRO A 187 23.60 -2.85 -10.80
CA PRO A 187 23.99 -4.08 -10.11
C PRO A 187 25.40 -4.05 -9.48
N GLY A 188 26.18 -2.98 -9.67
CA GLY A 188 27.44 -2.70 -8.96
C GLY A 188 27.33 -1.64 -7.84
N PHE A 189 26.14 -1.08 -7.56
CA PHE A 189 25.99 0.01 -6.60
C PHE A 189 25.60 -0.47 -5.19
N VAL A 190 26.58 -0.47 -4.29
CA VAL A 190 26.36 -0.56 -2.85
C VAL A 190 25.93 0.82 -2.36
N GLY A 191 24.68 0.92 -1.86
CA GLY A 191 24.13 2.02 -1.06
C GLY A 191 24.67 3.42 -1.32
N HIS A 192 23.94 4.23 -2.07
CA HIS A 192 24.17 5.68 -2.03
C HIS A 192 23.39 6.32 -0.87
N THR A 193 24.16 6.66 0.15
CA THR A 193 23.92 7.88 0.93
C THR A 193 24.08 9.06 -0.03
N ILE A 194 23.05 9.88 -0.21
CA ILE A 194 23.18 11.12 -0.99
C ILE A 194 24.03 12.08 -0.16
N LYS A 195 25.27 12.34 -0.60
CA LYS A 195 26.06 13.49 -0.13
C LYS A 195 25.55 14.72 -0.89
N VAL A 196 24.83 15.57 -0.18
CA VAL A 196 24.24 16.79 -0.73
C VAL A 196 25.28 17.93 -0.65
N GLU A 197 25.59 18.58 -1.77
CA GLU A 197 26.53 19.73 -1.79
C GLU A 197 25.91 20.99 -1.15
N ASN A 198 24.58 21.03 -1.03
CA ASN A 198 23.84 22.07 -0.34
C ASN A 198 22.49 21.55 0.22
N LEU A 199 22.33 21.60 1.54
CA LEU A 199 21.18 21.11 2.32
C LEU A 199 20.07 22.17 2.50
N ASN A 200 20.06 23.28 1.74
CA ASN A 200 19.17 24.41 2.02
C ASN A 200 17.68 24.09 1.93
N PHE A 201 17.27 23.08 1.16
CA PHE A 201 15.87 22.62 1.12
C PHE A 201 15.49 21.79 2.36
N LEU A 202 16.47 21.29 3.12
CA LEU A 202 16.29 20.56 4.38
C LEU A 202 16.34 21.50 5.60
N LEU A 203 16.84 22.73 5.48
CA LEU A 203 16.87 23.73 6.56
C LEU A 203 15.53 23.97 7.31
N PRO A 204 14.34 23.82 6.68
CA PRO A 204 13.08 23.93 7.41
C PRO A 204 12.71 22.68 8.24
N LEU A 205 13.38 21.54 8.04
CA LEU A 205 13.07 20.26 8.68
C LEU A 205 13.78 20.19 10.04
N LYS A 206 13.04 20.43 11.13
CA LYS A 206 13.58 20.61 12.50
C LYS A 206 14.13 19.33 13.17
N GLN A 207 14.43 18.26 12.42
CA GLN A 207 14.82 16.96 12.98
C GLN A 207 16.13 16.40 12.39
N LEU A 208 16.93 17.23 11.72
CA LEU A 208 18.28 16.90 11.25
C LEU A 208 19.34 17.70 12.01
#